data_AF-A0AAX2I1Y0-F1
#
_entry.id   AF-A0AAX2I1Y0-F1
#
_cell.length_a   1.000
_cell.length_b   1.000
_cell.length_c   1.000
_cell.angle_alpha   90.00
_cell.angle_beta   90.00
_cell.angle_gamma   90.00
#
_symmetry.space_group_name_H-M   'P 1'
#
loop_
_entity.id
_entity.type
_entity.pdbx_description
1 polymer ?
#
loop_
_entity_poly.entity_id
_entity_poly.type
_entity_poly.pdbx_seq_one_letter_code
_entity_poly.pdbx_strand_id
1 'polypeptide(L)'
;MSEDVNMGNLHHFGKTIVNSLNKEINAEGYAGGKLVWHNDEAGNPFSPGFDENDKPIFFLPSGGMFQAKNKSELLGFYSRLRRSGYTPEHSPIFGF
;
A
#
# COMPACT_ATOMS: atom_id res chain seq x y z
N MET A 1 -18.01 11.65 -2.38
CA MET A 1 -17.23 10.40 -2.24
C MET A 1 -18.24 9.30 -1.93
N SER A 2 -18.37 8.27 -2.77
CA SER A 2 -19.20 7.12 -2.43
C SER A 2 -18.28 5.99 -1.97
N GLU A 3 -18.39 5.61 -0.70
CA GLU A 3 -17.75 4.41 -0.16
C GLU A 3 -18.21 3.17 -0.95
N ASP A 4 -17.25 2.35 -1.36
CA ASP A 4 -17.52 1.06 -1.97
C ASP A 4 -17.54 0.01 -0.85
N VAL A 5 -18.69 -0.61 -0.63
CA VAL A 5 -18.97 -1.50 0.51
C VAL A 5 -17.98 -2.67 0.61
N ASN A 6 -17.33 -3.05 -0.50
CA ASN A 6 -16.40 -4.17 -0.54
C ASN A 6 -14.91 -3.77 -0.59
N MET A 7 -14.60 -2.48 -0.71
CA MET A 7 -13.22 -2.06 -0.97
C MET A 7 -12.72 -0.84 -0.16
N GLY A 8 -13.54 -0.29 0.74
CA GLY A 8 -13.17 0.84 1.60
C GLY A 8 -13.09 2.19 0.86
N ASN A 9 -12.43 3.18 1.47
CA ASN A 9 -12.23 4.52 0.90
C ASN A 9 -11.31 4.49 -0.31
N LEU A 10 -11.88 4.27 -1.49
CA LEU A 10 -11.13 4.28 -2.74
C LEU A 10 -11.21 5.62 -3.46
N HIS A 11 -10.07 6.31 -3.46
CA HIS A 11 -9.79 7.29 -4.51
C HIS A 11 -9.62 6.57 -5.86
N HIS A 12 -9.96 7.22 -6.97
CA HIS A 12 -9.95 6.64 -8.32
C HIS A 12 -8.62 5.92 -8.67
N PHE A 13 -7.49 6.49 -8.25
CA PHE A 13 -6.16 5.90 -8.45
C PHE A 13 -5.96 4.55 -7.74
N GLY A 14 -6.51 4.37 -6.54
CA GLY A 14 -6.41 3.10 -5.82
C GLY A 14 -7.11 1.96 -6.57
N LYS A 15 -8.28 2.23 -7.18
CA LYS A 15 -8.99 1.22 -8.01
C LYS A 15 -8.14 0.81 -9.21
N THR A 16 -7.49 1.78 -9.86
CA THR A 16 -6.60 1.53 -11.01
C THR A 16 -5.40 0.67 -10.61
N ILE A 17 -4.78 0.94 -9.46
CA ILE A 17 -3.64 0.16 -8.94
C ILE A 17 -4.06 -1.27 -8.63
N VAL A 18 -5.15 -1.47 -7.86
CA VAL A 18 -5.66 -2.80 -7.51
C VAL A 18 -6.00 -3.63 -8.76
N ASN A 19 -6.66 -3.01 -9.75
CA ASN A 19 -7.00 -3.70 -11.00
C ASN A 19 -5.74 -4.06 -11.81
N SER A 20 -4.76 -3.17 -11.88
CA SER A 20 -3.50 -3.42 -12.59
C SER A 20 -2.70 -4.54 -11.93
N LEU A 21 -2.58 -4.55 -10.60
CA LEU A 21 -1.89 -5.61 -9.86
C LEU A 21 -2.53 -6.99 -10.11
N ASN A 22 -3.85 -7.09 -9.97
CA ASN A 22 -4.53 -8.37 -10.23
C ASN A 22 -4.40 -8.83 -11.68
N LYS A 23 -4.39 -7.89 -12.64
CA LYS A 23 -4.17 -8.23 -14.05
C LYS A 23 -2.79 -8.85 -14.27
N GLU A 24 -1.73 -8.24 -13.75
CA GLU A 24 -0.36 -8.76 -13.87
C GLU A 24 -0.21 -10.11 -13.13
N ILE A 25 -0.75 -10.23 -11.92
CA ILE A 25 -0.75 -11.49 -11.15
C ILE A 25 -1.43 -12.64 -11.91
N ASN A 26 -2.57 -12.36 -12.55
CA ASN A 26 -3.28 -13.34 -13.37
C ASN A 26 -2.49 -13.71 -14.64
N ALA A 27 -1.75 -12.76 -15.23
CA ALA A 27 -0.90 -13.03 -16.38
C ALA A 27 0.27 -13.98 -16.06
N GLU A 28 0.76 -13.97 -14.81
CA GLU A 28 1.76 -14.91 -14.28
C GLU A 28 1.17 -16.30 -13.95
N GLY A 29 -0.11 -16.54 -14.23
CA GLY A 29 -0.75 -17.85 -14.11
C GLY A 29 -1.56 -18.09 -12.84
N TYR A 30 -1.77 -17.06 -12.00
CA TYR A 30 -2.72 -17.16 -10.90
C TYR A 30 -4.16 -17.29 -11.43
N ALA A 31 -4.86 -18.35 -11.02
CA ALA A 31 -6.22 -18.66 -11.47
C ALA A 31 -7.30 -18.45 -10.39
N GLY A 32 -6.92 -17.99 -9.19
CA GLY A 32 -7.84 -17.80 -8.06
C GLY A 32 -8.69 -16.52 -8.11
N GLY A 33 -8.75 -15.85 -9.26
CA GLY A 33 -9.55 -14.63 -9.44
C GLY A 33 -8.80 -13.36 -9.03
N LYS A 34 -9.12 -12.81 -7.85
CA LYS A 34 -8.44 -11.63 -7.30
C LYS A 34 -7.55 -12.04 -6.14
N LEU A 35 -6.33 -11.51 -6.11
CA LEU A 35 -5.41 -11.64 -4.98
C LEU A 35 -5.36 -10.34 -4.16
N VAL A 36 -5.47 -9.19 -4.81
CA VAL A 36 -5.55 -7.87 -4.15
C VAL A 36 -7.00 -7.41 -4.11
N TRP A 37 -7.56 -7.25 -2.92
CA TRP A 37 -9.01 -7.06 -2.73
C TRP A 37 -9.42 -5.64 -2.36
N HIS A 38 -8.59 -4.92 -1.60
CA HIS A 38 -8.89 -3.57 -1.12
C HIS A 38 -7.72 -2.62 -1.39
N ASN A 39 -7.97 -1.33 -1.16
CA ASN A 39 -6.96 -0.27 -1.26
C ASN A 39 -5.90 -0.39 -0.16
N ASP A 40 -4.90 0.48 -0.18
CA ASP A 40 -3.94 0.56 0.90
C ASP A 40 -4.60 0.77 2.28
N GLU A 41 -3.90 0.28 3.30
CA GLU A 41 -4.31 0.42 4.70
C GLU A 41 -4.27 1.88 5.17
N ALA A 42 -3.64 2.77 4.39
CA ALA A 42 -3.60 4.20 4.70
C ALA A 42 -4.99 4.86 4.59
N GLY A 43 -5.90 4.29 3.80
CA GLY A 43 -7.29 4.71 3.71
C GLY A 43 -8.23 4.14 4.79
N ASN A 44 -7.75 3.24 5.66
CA ASN A 44 -8.56 2.60 6.70
C ASN A 44 -8.53 3.41 8.02
N PRO A 45 -9.64 4.07 8.44
CA PRO A 45 -9.69 4.81 9.70
C PRO A 45 -9.71 3.91 10.96
N PHE A 46 -9.79 2.58 10.79
CA PHE A 46 -9.78 1.61 11.89
C PHE A 46 -8.52 0.74 11.92
N SER A 47 -7.53 1.06 11.08
CA SER A 47 -6.27 0.34 11.10
C SER A 47 -5.57 0.47 12.46
N PRO A 48 -4.99 -0.60 13.01
CA PRO A 48 -4.09 -0.49 14.17
C PRO A 48 -2.80 0.29 13.84
N GLY A 49 -2.56 0.64 12.56
CA GLY A 49 -1.35 1.30 12.12
C GLY A 49 -0.24 0.29 11.81
N PHE A 50 1.01 0.70 12.00
CA PHE A 50 2.17 -0.10 11.60
C PHE A 50 2.54 -1.05 12.74
N ASP A 51 2.47 -2.35 12.49
CA ASP A 51 3.01 -3.39 13.36
C ASP A 51 4.30 -3.96 12.75
N GLU A 52 5.37 -3.97 13.53
CA GLU A 52 6.66 -4.57 13.12
C GLU A 52 6.58 -6.10 13.01
N ASN A 53 5.64 -6.73 13.71
CA ASN A 53 5.41 -8.17 13.66
C ASN A 53 4.80 -8.63 12.35
N ASP A 54 4.10 -7.75 11.63
CA ASP A 54 3.54 -8.02 10.30
C ASP A 54 4.62 -8.15 9.22
N LYS A 55 5.85 -7.68 9.52
CA LYS A 55 7.01 -7.73 8.62
C LYS A 55 6.67 -7.19 7.20
N PRO A 56 6.11 -5.98 7.09
CA PRO A 56 5.60 -5.49 5.81
C PRO A 56 6.73 -5.28 4.80
N ILE A 57 6.48 -5.72 3.56
CA ILE A 57 7.39 -5.53 2.43
C ILE A 57 6.91 -4.32 1.62
N PHE A 58 7.81 -3.36 1.44
CA PHE A 58 7.61 -2.16 0.66
C PHE A 58 8.31 -2.31 -0.69
N PHE A 59 7.65 -1.82 -1.74
CA PHE A 59 8.18 -1.83 -3.10
C PHE A 59 8.53 -0.40 -3.54
N LEU A 60 9.72 -0.23 -4.11
CA LEU A 60 10.09 0.96 -4.85
C LEU A 60 9.74 0.77 -6.33
N PRO A 61 9.23 1.80 -7.02
CA PRO A 61 8.97 1.71 -8.46
C PRO A 61 10.22 1.38 -9.30
N SER A 62 11.43 1.63 -8.77
CA SER A 62 12.70 1.24 -9.38
C SER A 62 13.07 -0.24 -9.21
N GLY A 63 12.17 -1.08 -8.66
CA GLY A 63 12.37 -2.52 -8.50
C GLY A 63 13.07 -2.92 -7.19
N GLY A 64 13.39 -1.98 -6.31
CA GLY A 64 13.96 -2.27 -5.00
C GLY A 64 12.89 -2.71 -4.00
N MET A 65 13.09 -3.84 -3.33
CA MET A 65 12.30 -4.23 -2.17
C MET A 65 12.94 -3.71 -0.89
N PHE A 66 12.11 -3.30 0.07
CA PHE A 66 12.54 -2.82 1.37
C PHE A 66 11.60 -3.39 2.45
N GLN A 67 12.14 -3.81 3.58
CA GLN A 67 11.33 -4.25 4.72
C GLN A 67 11.75 -3.40 5.91
N ALA A 68 10.83 -2.55 6.39
CA ALA A 68 11.07 -1.74 7.58
C ALA A 68 10.96 -2.64 8.81
N LYS A 69 12.00 -2.67 9.64
CA LYS A 69 12.01 -3.46 10.88
C LYS A 69 11.48 -2.68 12.09
N ASN A 70 11.31 -1.38 11.95
CA ASN A 70 10.85 -0.47 12.99
C ASN A 70 10.33 0.83 12.38
N LYS A 71 9.70 1.68 13.22
CA LYS A 71 9.14 2.97 12.80
C LYS A 71 10.19 3.93 12.21
N SER A 72 11.43 3.92 12.71
CA SER A 72 12.50 4.80 12.21
C SER A 72 12.89 4.45 10.76
N GLU A 73 13.04 3.15 10.48
CA GLU A 73 13.30 2.64 9.15
C GLU A 73 12.16 2.96 8.16
N LEU A 74 10.90 2.87 8.61
CA LEU A 74 9.74 3.25 7.81
C LEU A 74 9.75 4.75 7.45
N LEU A 75 10.04 5.63 8.42
CA LEU A 75 10.16 7.07 8.18
C LEU A 75 11.34 7.39 7.24
N GLY A 76 12.44 6.64 7.36
CA GLY A 76 13.58 6.72 6.44
C GLY A 76 13.19 6.35 5.01
N PHE A 77 12.39 5.31 4.84
CA PHE A 77 11.84 4.90 3.54
C PHE A 77 10.95 5.98 2.92
N TYR A 78 10.01 6.55 3.68
CA TYR A 78 9.18 7.65 3.20
C TYR A 78 10.00 8.88 2.80
N SER A 79 11.06 9.19 3.55
CA SER A 79 11.99 10.26 3.20
C SER A 79 12.75 9.98 1.90
N ARG A 80 13.10 8.72 1.62
CA ARG A 80 13.69 8.31 0.33
C ARG A 80 12.71 8.46 -0.84
N LEU A 81 11.44 8.07 -0.65
CA LEU A 81 10.39 8.27 -1.65
C LEU A 81 10.25 9.75 -2.01
N ARG A 82 10.13 10.62 -1.00
CA ARG A 82 10.05 12.09 -1.18
C ARG A 82 11.26 12.65 -1.94
N ARG A 83 12.48 12.25 -1.57
CA ARG A 83 13.71 12.67 -2.27
C ARG A 83 13.79 12.17 -3.72
N SER A 84 13.05 11.10 -4.04
CA SER A 84 12.98 10.54 -5.39
C SER A 84 11.84 11.15 -6.22
N GLY A 85 11.15 12.17 -5.70
CA GLY A 85 10.08 12.88 -6.39
C GLY A 85 8.68 12.29 -6.21
N TYR A 86 8.52 11.28 -5.36
CA TYR A 86 7.21 10.71 -5.05
C TYR A 86 6.52 11.45 -3.90
N THR A 87 5.19 11.46 -3.92
CA THR A 87 4.35 12.03 -2.86
C THR A 87 3.67 10.90 -2.09
N PRO A 88 4.33 10.28 -1.09
CA PRO A 88 3.70 9.24 -0.30
C PRO A 88 2.59 9.80 0.58
N GLU A 89 1.42 9.19 0.53
CA GLU A 89 0.31 9.43 1.45
C GLU A 89 0.55 8.67 2.77
N HIS A 90 0.01 9.20 3.87
CA HIS A 90 0.12 8.62 5.22
C HIS A 90 -1.28 8.55 5.82
N SER A 91 -1.60 7.46 6.53
CA SER A 91 -2.74 7.52 7.45
C SER A 91 -2.34 8.38 8.66
N PRO A 92 -3.19 9.33 9.07
CA PRO A 92 -3.00 10.09 10.31
C PRO A 92 -2.83 9.19 11.55
N ILE A 93 -3.35 7.97 11.51
CA ILE A 93 -3.32 7.00 12.61
C ILE A 93 -1.91 6.44 12.84
N PHE A 94 -1.04 6.42 11.82
CA PHE A 94 0.35 6.03 12.04
C PHE A 94 1.15 7.03 12.92
N GLY A 95 0.55 8.19 13.24
CA GLY A 95 1.01 9.11 14.29
C GLY A 95 2.39 9.69 14.00
N PHE A 96 2.56 10.28 12.81
CA PHE A 96 3.75 11.04 12.44
C PHE A 96 3.42 12.52 12.33
#